data_AF-A0A820UYE2-F1
#
_entry.id   AF-A0A820UYE2-F1
#
_cell.length_a   1.000
_cell.length_b   1.000
_cell.length_c   1.000
_cell.angle_alpha   90.00
_cell.angle_beta   90.00
_cell.angle_gamma   90.00
#
_symmetry.space_group_name_H-M   'P 1'
#
loop_
_entity.id
_entity.type
_entity.pdbx_description
1 polymer ?
#
loop_
_entity_poly.entity_id
_entity_poly.type
_entity_poly.pdbx_seq_one_letter_code
_entity_poly.pdbx_strand_id
1 'polypeptide(L)'
;MDKKSELKSMIVGNIVLTQLQAIIVGFLAALVSLAMGWVPQGNFNIRHALVLCSSSVSTASIASLALGGIMIGVIVGSHKCKINPDNIATPIAASLGDLTTLAVLAGIGGFLFKIIDNYTWLPIVITVTFLILTPVWIVISYRNEYVKDVLIHGWSPVIAAMFISSVGGLILDFAVQTLRGVAVFQPVMN
;
A
#
# COMPACT_ATOMS: atom_id res chain seq x y z
N MET A 1 17.49 30.15 -5.00
CA MET A 1 17.23 28.70 -5.16
C MET A 1 16.12 28.52 -6.17
N ASP A 2 16.29 27.61 -7.14
CA ASP A 2 15.36 27.46 -8.26
C ASP A 2 14.08 26.74 -7.82
N LYS A 3 12.91 27.36 -8.07
CA LYS A 3 11.57 26.81 -7.78
C LYS A 3 11.36 25.38 -8.33
N LYS A 4 12.05 25.00 -9.42
CA LYS A 4 12.01 23.64 -10.00
C LYS A 4 12.82 22.62 -9.20
N SER A 5 13.92 23.04 -8.55
CA SER A 5 14.76 22.16 -7.72
C SER A 5 14.05 21.79 -6.42
N GLU A 6 13.37 22.75 -5.79
CA GLU A 6 12.55 22.53 -4.60
C GLU A 6 11.38 21.59 -4.88
N LEU A 7 10.64 21.84 -5.99
CA LEU A 7 9.53 20.97 -6.40
C LEU A 7 10.00 19.52 -6.63
N LYS A 8 11.15 19.32 -7.29
CA LYS A 8 11.72 17.98 -7.49
C LYS A 8 12.09 17.34 -6.15
N SER A 9 12.70 18.09 -5.24
CA SER A 9 13.05 17.59 -3.90
C SER A 9 11.82 17.18 -3.10
N MET A 10 10.75 17.98 -3.14
CA MET A 10 9.48 17.67 -2.48
C MET A 10 8.82 16.42 -3.08
N ILE A 11 8.76 16.32 -4.41
CA ILE A 11 8.17 15.16 -5.10
C ILE A 11 8.92 13.87 -4.78
N VAL A 12 10.26 13.89 -4.90
CA VAL A 12 11.09 12.72 -4.60
C VAL A 12 10.99 12.35 -3.12
N GLY A 13 11.03 13.34 -2.23
CA GLY A 13 10.84 13.12 -0.79
C GLY A 13 9.52 12.43 -0.47
N ASN A 14 8.43 12.89 -1.09
CA ASN A 14 7.11 12.31 -0.88
C ASN A 14 7.02 10.88 -1.42
N ILE A 15 7.52 10.60 -2.63
CA ILE A 15 7.55 9.22 -3.16
C ILE A 15 8.35 8.30 -2.23
N VAL A 16 9.50 8.75 -1.74
CA VAL A 16 10.34 7.94 -0.86
C VAL A 16 9.62 7.65 0.46
N LEU A 17 8.97 8.67 1.03
CA LEU A 17 8.20 8.53 2.26
C LEU A 17 6.99 7.60 2.08
N THR A 18 6.19 7.78 1.02
CA THR A 18 5.01 6.92 0.77
C THR A 18 5.43 5.50 0.44
N GLN A 19 6.61 5.28 -0.15
CA GLN A 19 7.15 3.94 -0.37
C GLN A 19 7.52 3.26 0.95
N LEU A 20 8.22 3.97 1.83
CA LEU A 20 8.53 3.50 3.17
C LEU A 20 7.26 3.12 3.94
N GLN A 21 6.28 4.02 3.94
CA GLN A 21 4.99 3.77 4.59
C GLN A 21 4.29 2.56 3.99
N ALA A 22 4.28 2.42 2.66
CA ALA A 22 3.66 1.28 1.99
C ALA A 22 4.30 -0.07 2.36
N ILE A 23 5.63 -0.14 2.46
CA ILE A 23 6.33 -1.36 2.88
C ILE A 23 5.92 -1.75 4.31
N ILE A 24 5.98 -0.79 5.25
CA ILE A 24 5.69 -1.06 6.66
C ILE A 24 4.20 -1.37 6.86
N VAL A 25 3.30 -0.58 6.28
CA VAL A 25 1.85 -0.76 6.38
C VAL A 25 1.43 -2.06 5.70
N GLY A 26 1.98 -2.39 4.52
CA GLY A 26 1.72 -3.67 3.85
C GLY A 26 2.18 -4.86 4.68
N PHE A 27 3.35 -4.78 5.28
CA PHE A 27 3.84 -5.83 6.18
C PHE A 27 2.95 -6.00 7.42
N LEU A 28 2.59 -4.89 8.08
CA LEU A 28 1.69 -4.91 9.23
C LEU A 28 0.30 -5.44 8.85
N ALA A 29 -0.24 -5.05 7.69
CA ALA A 29 -1.54 -5.54 7.20
C ALA A 29 -1.51 -7.05 6.96
N ALA A 30 -0.41 -7.59 6.43
CA ALA A 30 -0.23 -9.03 6.32
C ALA A 30 -0.21 -9.73 7.69
N LEU A 31 0.48 -9.16 8.69
CA LEU A 31 0.48 -9.71 10.05
C LEU A 31 -0.92 -9.70 10.69
N VAL A 32 -1.67 -8.62 10.51
CA VAL A 32 -3.05 -8.51 10.98
C VAL A 32 -3.93 -9.55 10.29
N SER A 33 -3.83 -9.69 8.96
CA SER A 33 -4.56 -10.71 8.20
C SER A 33 -4.22 -12.13 8.66
N LEU A 34 -2.95 -12.41 8.97
CA LEU A 34 -2.53 -13.71 9.51
C LEU A 34 -3.08 -13.99 10.91
N ALA A 35 -3.04 -12.99 11.80
CA ALA A 35 -3.62 -13.10 13.13
C ALA A 35 -5.14 -13.36 13.04
N MET A 36 -5.83 -12.61 12.18
CA MET A 36 -7.27 -12.76 11.93
C MET A 36 -7.64 -14.10 11.30
N GLY A 37 -6.81 -14.63 10.38
CA GLY A 37 -7.04 -15.95 9.78
C GLY A 37 -6.74 -17.12 10.72
N TRP A 38 -5.82 -16.95 11.67
CA TRP A 38 -5.43 -18.01 12.60
C TRP A 38 -6.42 -18.20 13.75
N VAL A 39 -6.93 -17.11 14.33
CA VAL A 39 -7.85 -17.14 15.49
C VAL A 39 -9.08 -18.06 15.27
N PRO A 40 -9.72 -18.12 14.10
CA PRO A 40 -10.87 -18.99 13.85
C PRO A 40 -10.51 -20.43 13.43
N GLN A 41 -9.41 -20.63 12.69
CA GLN A 41 -9.13 -21.91 11.99
C GLN A 41 -8.04 -22.78 12.64
N GLY A 42 -7.21 -22.22 13.53
CA GLY A 42 -6.21 -22.96 14.32
C GLY A 42 -5.03 -23.59 13.55
N ASN A 43 -5.09 -23.71 12.22
CA ASN A 43 -4.03 -24.28 11.39
C ASN A 43 -3.09 -23.19 10.85
N PHE A 44 -1.89 -23.12 11.42
CA PHE A 44 -0.86 -22.20 10.96
C PHE A 44 -0.07 -22.81 9.80
N ASN A 45 -0.42 -22.44 8.56
CA ASN A 45 0.35 -22.84 7.40
C ASN A 45 1.38 -21.77 7.05
N ILE A 46 2.64 -22.06 7.38
CA ILE A 46 3.80 -21.19 7.15
C ILE A 46 3.91 -20.79 5.67
N ARG A 47 3.51 -21.66 4.73
CA ARG A 47 3.56 -21.37 3.29
C ARG A 47 2.60 -20.24 2.90
N HIS A 48 1.36 -20.29 3.38
CA HIS A 48 0.39 -19.21 3.13
C HIS A 48 0.82 -17.92 3.82
N ALA A 49 1.40 -18.00 5.02
CA ALA A 49 1.94 -16.84 5.73
C ALA A 49 3.02 -16.12 4.92
N LEU A 50 3.98 -16.87 4.37
CA LEU A 50 5.05 -16.31 3.56
C LEU A 50 4.53 -15.68 2.25
N VAL A 51 3.59 -16.34 1.57
CA VAL A 51 2.99 -15.78 0.36
C VAL A 51 2.19 -14.52 0.65
N LEU A 52 1.41 -14.49 1.75
CA LEU A 52 0.64 -13.32 2.17
C LEU A 52 1.53 -12.13 2.50
N CYS A 53 2.61 -12.34 3.27
CA CYS A 53 3.59 -11.28 3.56
C CYS A 53 4.28 -10.78 2.29
N SER A 54 4.75 -11.68 1.43
CA SER A 54 5.45 -11.31 0.20
C SER A 54 4.54 -10.58 -0.79
N SER A 55 3.31 -11.09 -1.00
CA SER A 55 2.37 -10.46 -1.93
C SER A 55 1.93 -9.10 -1.41
N SER A 56 1.56 -8.99 -0.13
CA SER A 56 1.12 -7.73 0.45
C SER A 56 2.19 -6.63 0.40
N VAL A 57 3.43 -6.92 0.83
CA VAL A 57 4.51 -5.92 0.78
C VAL A 57 4.86 -5.52 -0.64
N SER A 58 4.95 -6.49 -1.56
CA SER A 58 5.25 -6.21 -2.97
C SER A 58 4.15 -5.38 -3.63
N THR A 59 2.89 -5.75 -3.36
CA THR A 59 1.73 -5.04 -3.87
C THR A 59 1.66 -3.63 -3.33
N ALA A 60 1.75 -3.44 -2.01
CA ALA A 60 1.71 -2.11 -1.41
C ALA A 60 2.83 -1.22 -1.98
N SER A 61 4.03 -1.79 -2.14
CA SER A 61 5.18 -1.11 -2.74
C SER A 61 4.95 -0.71 -4.20
N ILE A 62 4.49 -1.63 -5.04
CA ILE A 62 4.29 -1.36 -6.48
C ILE A 62 3.09 -0.43 -6.69
N ALA A 63 2.00 -0.63 -5.95
CA ALA A 63 0.82 0.23 -5.99
C ALA A 63 1.13 1.66 -5.52
N SER A 64 1.93 1.82 -4.46
CA SER A 64 2.38 3.13 -3.97
C SER A 64 3.21 3.89 -5.01
N LEU A 65 4.16 3.21 -5.67
CA LEU A 65 4.94 3.84 -6.76
C LEU A 65 4.07 4.20 -7.96
N ALA A 66 3.20 3.28 -8.39
CA ALA A 66 2.32 3.49 -9.53
C ALA A 66 1.35 4.66 -9.27
N LEU A 67 0.67 4.64 -8.12
CA LEU A 67 -0.25 5.69 -7.72
C LEU A 67 0.48 7.03 -7.52
N GLY A 68 1.66 7.03 -6.88
CA GLY A 68 2.49 8.22 -6.74
C GLY A 68 2.84 8.84 -8.10
N GLY A 69 3.25 8.02 -9.07
CA GLY A 69 3.53 8.48 -10.43
C GLY A 69 2.30 9.03 -11.15
N ILE A 70 1.16 8.33 -11.07
CA ILE A 70 -0.12 8.78 -11.62
C ILE A 70 -0.52 10.13 -11.01
N MET A 71 -0.45 10.26 -9.69
CA MET A 71 -0.83 11.47 -8.96
C MET A 71 0.05 12.66 -9.32
N ILE A 72 1.37 12.46 -9.45
CA ILE A 72 2.27 13.51 -9.95
C ILE A 72 1.87 13.94 -11.36
N GLY A 73 1.55 12.98 -12.24
CA GLY A 73 1.07 13.25 -13.59
C GLY A 73 -0.22 14.09 -13.60
N VAL A 74 -1.19 13.73 -12.76
CA VAL A 74 -2.46 14.44 -12.59
C VAL A 74 -2.24 15.86 -12.07
N ILE A 75 -1.39 16.04 -11.06
CA ILE A 75 -1.09 17.37 -10.49
C ILE A 75 -0.41 18.26 -11.54
N VAL A 76 0.63 17.77 -12.21
CA VAL A 76 1.36 18.52 -13.24
C VAL A 76 0.46 18.83 -14.44
N GLY A 77 -0.38 17.88 -14.85
CA GLY A 77 -1.36 18.05 -15.94
C GLY A 77 -2.43 19.09 -15.59
N SER A 78 -3.00 19.01 -14.39
CA SER A 78 -4.01 19.95 -13.90
C SER A 78 -3.47 21.40 -13.87
N HIS A 79 -2.24 21.58 -13.40
CA HIS A 79 -1.56 22.87 -13.44
C HIS A 79 -1.39 23.44 -14.87
N LYS A 80 -1.09 22.58 -15.86
CA LYS A 80 -1.01 23.03 -17.27
C LYS A 80 -2.39 23.45 -17.81
N CYS A 81 -3.45 22.81 -17.37
CA CYS A 81 -4.83 23.12 -17.75
C CYS A 81 -5.44 24.28 -16.95
N LYS A 82 -4.72 24.90 -16.01
CA LYS A 82 -5.21 25.94 -15.09
C LYS A 82 -6.43 25.51 -14.25
N ILE A 83 -6.56 24.21 -13.98
CA ILE A 83 -7.57 23.68 -13.06
C ILE A 83 -6.90 23.50 -11.70
N ASN A 84 -7.64 23.68 -10.61
CA ASN A 84 -7.11 23.42 -9.28
C ASN A 84 -6.82 21.91 -9.16
N PRO A 85 -5.56 21.51 -8.88
CA PRO A 85 -5.20 20.11 -8.78
C PRO A 85 -6.00 19.39 -7.69
N ASP A 86 -6.33 20.05 -6.57
CA ASP A 86 -7.02 19.42 -5.45
C ASP A 86 -8.44 18.92 -5.78
N ASN A 87 -9.14 19.59 -6.71
CA ASN A 87 -10.49 19.20 -7.15
C ASN A 87 -10.49 17.91 -7.99
N ILE A 88 -9.37 17.60 -8.64
CA ILE A 88 -9.25 16.45 -9.55
C ILE A 88 -8.42 15.34 -8.88
N ALA A 89 -7.33 15.71 -8.21
CA ALA A 89 -6.40 14.79 -7.59
C ALA A 89 -7.07 13.96 -6.49
N THR A 90 -7.93 14.56 -5.66
CA THR A 90 -8.61 13.87 -4.56
C THR A 90 -9.52 12.71 -5.02
N PRO A 91 -10.49 12.91 -5.93
CA PRO A 91 -11.35 11.81 -6.41
C PRO A 91 -10.57 10.78 -7.26
N ILE A 92 -9.55 11.23 -8.00
CA ILE A 92 -8.71 10.32 -8.77
C ILE A 92 -7.85 9.46 -7.83
N ALA A 93 -7.28 10.03 -6.77
CA ALA A 93 -6.49 9.29 -5.79
C ALA A 93 -7.31 8.19 -5.13
N ALA A 94 -8.55 8.50 -4.72
CA ALA A 94 -9.45 7.53 -4.10
C ALA A 94 -9.77 6.38 -5.06
N SER A 95 -10.32 6.68 -6.24
CA SER A 95 -10.78 5.66 -7.18
C SER A 95 -9.66 4.85 -7.84
N LEU A 96 -8.57 5.50 -8.27
CA LEU A 96 -7.43 4.79 -8.87
C LEU A 96 -6.56 4.09 -7.83
N GLY A 97 -6.51 4.58 -6.59
CA GLY A 97 -5.75 3.94 -5.52
C GLY A 97 -6.22 2.51 -5.29
N ASP A 98 -7.53 2.32 -5.13
CA ASP A 98 -8.11 0.99 -4.87
C ASP A 98 -8.01 0.08 -6.09
N LEU A 99 -8.33 0.58 -7.28
CA LEU A 99 -8.19 -0.18 -8.53
C LEU A 99 -6.74 -0.64 -8.75
N THR A 100 -5.77 0.25 -8.57
CA THR A 100 -4.35 -0.08 -8.74
C THR A 100 -3.91 -1.12 -7.72
N THR A 101 -4.29 -0.94 -6.45
CA THR A 101 -3.92 -1.86 -5.37
C THR A 101 -4.52 -3.25 -5.60
N LEU A 102 -5.81 -3.34 -5.93
CA LEU A 102 -6.48 -4.62 -6.21
C LEU A 102 -5.90 -5.31 -7.46
N ALA A 103 -5.65 -4.57 -8.54
CA ALA A 103 -5.08 -5.13 -9.76
C ALA A 103 -3.66 -5.70 -9.51
N VAL A 104 -2.81 -4.94 -8.81
CA VAL A 104 -1.46 -5.38 -8.46
C VAL A 104 -1.50 -6.54 -7.47
N LEU A 105 -2.41 -6.53 -6.49
CA LEU A 105 -2.58 -7.63 -5.53
C LEU A 105 -2.98 -8.93 -6.22
N ALA A 106 -3.99 -8.87 -7.09
CA ALA A 106 -4.46 -10.03 -7.83
C ALA A 106 -3.36 -10.60 -8.74
N GLY A 107 -2.61 -9.74 -9.42
CA GLY A 107 -1.49 -10.15 -10.27
C GLY A 107 -0.35 -10.80 -9.49
N ILE A 108 0.19 -10.12 -8.48
CA ILE A 108 1.33 -10.59 -7.69
C ILE A 108 0.96 -11.81 -6.84
N GLY A 109 -0.20 -11.77 -6.19
CA GLY A 109 -0.72 -12.88 -5.39
C GLY A 109 -0.92 -14.14 -6.21
N GLY A 110 -1.57 -14.02 -7.38
CA GLY A 110 -1.77 -15.15 -8.29
C GLY A 110 -0.45 -15.74 -8.81
N PHE A 111 0.52 -14.88 -9.16
CA PHE A 111 1.84 -15.31 -9.61
C PHE A 111 2.63 -16.04 -8.51
N LEU A 112 2.72 -15.46 -7.31
CA LEU A 112 3.42 -16.07 -6.18
C LEU A 112 2.78 -17.39 -5.75
N PHE A 113 1.45 -17.45 -5.73
CA PHE A 113 0.72 -18.66 -5.37
C PHE A 113 1.01 -19.82 -6.32
N LYS A 114 1.16 -19.56 -7.62
CA LYS A 114 1.49 -20.59 -8.62
C LYS A 114 2.93 -21.11 -8.49
N ILE A 115 3.84 -20.28 -8.00
CA ILE A 115 5.28 -20.57 -7.97
C ILE A 115 5.72 -21.17 -6.62
N ILE A 116 4.94 -20.97 -5.56
CA ILE A 116 5.31 -21.38 -4.20
C ILE A 116 5.56 -22.90 -4.06
N ASP A 117 4.85 -23.71 -4.86
CA ASP A 117 5.01 -25.18 -4.86
C ASP A 117 6.38 -25.61 -5.37
N ASN A 118 6.99 -24.82 -6.27
CA ASN A 118 8.31 -25.09 -6.82
C ASN A 118 9.42 -24.32 -6.08
N TYR A 119 9.13 -23.11 -5.59
CA TYR A 119 10.15 -22.20 -5.04
C TYR A 119 9.67 -21.51 -3.75
N THR A 120 9.68 -22.23 -2.63
CA THR A 120 9.26 -21.70 -1.32
C THR A 120 10.20 -20.61 -0.76
N TRP A 121 11.44 -20.52 -1.24
CA TRP A 121 12.41 -19.51 -0.82
C TRP A 121 12.17 -18.13 -1.45
N LEU A 122 11.48 -18.07 -2.59
CA LEU A 122 11.29 -16.84 -3.36
C LEU A 122 10.45 -15.79 -2.61
N PRO A 123 9.29 -16.12 -1.99
CA PRO A 123 8.55 -15.18 -1.13
C PRO A 123 9.39 -14.64 0.03
N ILE A 124 10.24 -15.49 0.63
CA ILE A 124 11.13 -15.10 1.74
C ILE A 124 12.12 -14.05 1.26
N VAL A 125 12.80 -14.31 0.14
CA VAL A 125 13.79 -13.39 -0.43
C VAL A 125 13.15 -12.05 -0.78
N ILE A 126 11.95 -12.05 -1.34
CA ILE A 126 11.22 -10.81 -1.67
C ILE A 126 10.93 -10.01 -0.40
N THR A 127 10.30 -10.63 0.60
CA THR A 127 9.97 -9.93 1.86
C THR A 127 11.22 -9.38 2.54
N VAL A 128 12.28 -10.19 2.66
CA VAL A 128 13.54 -9.76 3.30
C VAL A 128 14.19 -8.63 2.52
N THR A 129 14.17 -8.67 1.19
CA THR A 129 14.72 -7.59 0.34
C THR A 129 14.01 -6.27 0.61
N PHE A 130 12.68 -6.25 0.65
CA PHE A 130 11.92 -5.03 0.95
C PHE A 130 12.20 -4.49 2.37
N LEU A 131 12.32 -5.37 3.37
CA LEU A 131 12.65 -4.99 4.74
C LEU A 131 14.07 -4.44 4.88
N ILE A 132 15.04 -4.97 4.13
CA ILE A 132 16.42 -4.44 4.10
C ILE A 132 16.47 -3.10 3.35
N LEU A 133 15.60 -2.88 2.37
CA LEU A 133 15.49 -1.58 1.71
C LEU A 133 14.92 -0.51 2.66
N THR A 134 14.01 -0.86 3.59
CA THR A 134 13.38 0.07 4.55
C THR A 134 14.34 1.09 5.19
N PRO A 135 15.48 0.72 5.82
CA PRO A 135 16.41 1.69 6.39
C PRO A 135 16.98 2.67 5.36
N VAL A 136 17.15 2.26 4.10
CA VAL A 136 17.59 3.16 3.02
C VAL A 136 16.55 4.25 2.79
N TRP A 137 15.27 3.89 2.69
CA TRP A 137 14.19 4.87 2.53
C TRP A 137 14.07 5.80 3.76
N ILE A 138 14.26 5.28 4.98
CA ILE A 138 14.27 6.09 6.21
C ILE A 138 15.38 7.13 6.15
N VAL A 139 16.60 6.75 5.79
CA VAL A 139 17.74 7.67 5.72
C VAL A 139 17.51 8.74 4.65
N ILE A 140 16.98 8.37 3.49
CA ILE A 140 16.69 9.32 2.41
C ILE A 140 15.58 10.29 2.83
N SER A 141 14.48 9.79 3.41
CA SER A 141 13.37 10.65 3.88
C SER A 141 13.79 11.56 5.03
N TYR A 142 14.63 11.09 5.96
CA TYR A 142 15.10 11.89 7.10
C TYR A 142 16.01 13.07 6.67
N ARG A 143 16.77 12.89 5.59
CA ARG A 143 17.62 13.95 5.02
C ARG A 143 16.83 15.02 4.27
N ASN A 144 15.58 14.76 3.91
CA ASN A 144 14.76 15.68 3.14
C ASN A 144 13.88 16.50 4.10
N GLU A 145 14.18 17.80 4.19
CA GLU A 145 13.51 18.74 5.08
C GLU A 145 11.98 18.81 4.87
N TYR A 146 11.49 18.59 3.64
CA TYR A 146 10.07 18.67 3.32
C TYR A 146 9.23 17.51 3.87
N VAL A 147 9.84 16.35 4.11
CA VAL A 147 9.14 15.12 4.54
C VAL A 147 9.58 14.61 5.90
N LYS A 148 10.65 15.18 6.47
CA LYS A 148 11.18 14.77 7.77
C LYS A 148 10.14 14.85 8.89
N ASP A 149 9.36 15.93 8.97
CA ASP A 149 8.33 16.05 10.00
C ASP A 149 7.23 14.99 9.86
N VAL A 150 6.81 14.71 8.62
CA VAL A 150 5.82 13.67 8.33
C VAL A 150 6.38 12.27 8.63
N LEU A 151 7.68 12.05 8.39
CA LEU A 151 8.36 10.81 8.77
C LEU A 151 8.39 10.61 10.29
N ILE A 152 8.49 11.66 11.10
CA ILE A 152 8.60 11.52 12.56
C ILE A 152 7.21 11.42 13.21
N HIS A 153 6.26 12.27 12.76
CA HIS A 153 4.97 12.45 13.43
C HIS A 153 3.79 11.80 12.69
N GLY A 154 3.96 11.38 11.43
CA GLY A 154 2.89 10.87 10.57
C GLY A 154 2.47 9.42 10.80
N TRP A 155 3.12 8.66 11.69
CA TRP A 155 2.83 7.23 11.87
C TRP A 155 1.48 6.95 12.53
N SER A 156 1.12 7.73 13.56
CA SER A 156 -0.12 7.54 14.30
C SER A 156 -1.36 7.50 13.40
N PRO A 157 -1.62 8.50 12.52
CA PRO A 157 -2.77 8.45 11.62
C PRO A 157 -2.69 7.31 10.60
N VAL A 158 -1.50 7.00 10.08
CA VAL A 158 -1.32 5.94 9.07
C VAL A 158 -1.63 4.57 9.64
N ILE A 159 -1.10 4.26 10.83
CA ILE A 159 -1.34 2.98 11.51
C ILE A 159 -2.80 2.89 11.96
N ALA A 160 -3.37 3.98 12.47
CA ALA A 160 -4.79 4.02 12.86
C ALA A 160 -5.71 3.75 11.66
N ALA A 161 -5.45 4.38 10.50
CA ALA A 161 -6.21 4.16 9.28
C ALA A 161 -6.13 2.69 8.82
N MET A 162 -4.94 2.08 8.86
CA MET A 162 -4.78 0.66 8.52
C MET A 162 -5.57 -0.25 9.48
N PHE A 163 -5.54 0.04 10.78
CA PHE A 163 -6.28 -0.74 11.77
C PHE A 163 -7.79 -0.64 11.55
N ILE A 164 -8.31 0.57 11.35
CA ILE A 164 -9.73 0.81 11.04
C ILE A 164 -10.12 0.07 9.75
N SER A 165 -9.30 0.16 8.71
CA SER A 165 -9.53 -0.53 7.43
C SER A 165 -9.56 -2.05 7.61
N SER A 166 -8.66 -2.61 8.42
CA SER A 166 -8.62 -4.05 8.72
C SER A 166 -9.86 -4.53 9.48
N VAL A 167 -10.31 -3.77 10.48
CA VAL A 167 -11.55 -4.05 11.21
C VAL A 167 -12.77 -3.92 10.29
N GLY A 168 -12.81 -2.89 9.44
CA GLY A 168 -13.86 -2.72 8.42
C GLY A 168 -13.92 -3.90 7.46
N GLY A 169 -12.75 -4.41 7.02
CA GLY A 169 -12.63 -5.60 6.18
C GLY A 169 -13.22 -6.85 6.83
N LEU A 170 -13.01 -7.05 8.13
CA LEU A 170 -13.63 -8.16 8.87
C LEU A 170 -15.16 -8.06 8.95
N ILE A 171 -15.66 -6.86 9.25
CA ILE A 171 -17.10 -6.62 9.32
C ILE A 171 -17.73 -6.90 7.96
N LEU A 172 -17.05 -6.50 6.88
CA LEU A 172 -17.49 -6.79 5.53
C LEU A 172 -17.47 -8.29 5.20
N ASP A 173 -16.42 -9.03 5.57
CA ASP A 173 -16.36 -10.48 5.35
C ASP A 173 -17.51 -11.20 6.07
N PHE A 174 -17.77 -10.83 7.33
CA PHE A 174 -18.92 -11.34 8.09
C PHE A 174 -20.26 -11.00 7.43
N ALA A 175 -20.41 -9.76 6.93
CA ALA A 175 -21.61 -9.32 6.24
C ALA A 175 -21.83 -10.08 4.91
N VAL A 176 -20.77 -10.32 4.14
CA VAL A 176 -20.83 -11.07 2.86
C VAL A 176 -21.20 -12.53 3.10
N GLN A 177 -20.66 -13.17 4.14
CA GLN A 177 -21.02 -14.54 4.51
C GLN A 177 -22.49 -14.65 4.95
N THR A 178 -23.03 -13.61 5.59
CA THR A 178 -24.41 -13.55 6.06
C THR A 178 -25.40 -13.15 4.96
N LEU A 179 -24.99 -12.26 4.05
CA LEU A 179 -25.82 -11.66 2.99
C LEU A 179 -25.12 -11.80 1.63
N ARG A 180 -25.41 -12.89 0.91
CA ARG A 180 -24.80 -13.28 -0.39
C ARG A 180 -24.84 -12.21 -1.51
N GLY A 181 -25.53 -11.08 -1.33
CA GLY A 181 -25.64 -9.99 -2.32
C GLY A 181 -24.84 -8.72 -2.02
N VAL A 182 -24.27 -8.56 -0.82
CA VAL A 182 -23.63 -7.29 -0.40
C VAL A 182 -22.28 -7.06 -1.09
N ALA A 183 -21.55 -8.12 -1.46
CA ALA A 183 -20.25 -8.02 -2.12
C ALA A 183 -20.29 -7.25 -3.45
N VAL A 184 -21.42 -7.29 -4.17
CA VAL A 184 -21.59 -6.59 -5.45
C VAL A 184 -21.68 -5.07 -5.28
N PHE A 185 -22.08 -4.58 -4.11
CA PHE A 185 -22.19 -3.14 -3.81
C PHE A 185 -20.90 -2.53 -3.22
N GLN A 186 -19.88 -3.34 -2.95
CA GLN A 186 -18.61 -2.87 -2.40
C GLN A 186 -17.93 -1.77 -3.24
N PRO A 187 -17.93 -1.81 -4.60
CA PRO A 187 -17.37 -0.72 -5.41
C PRO A 187 -18.20 0.57 -5.42
N VAL A 188 -19.45 0.54 -4.93
CA VAL A 188 -20.38 1.69 -4.90
C VAL A 188 -20.38 2.39 -3.54
N MET A 189 -20.05 1.67 -2.46
CA MET A 189 -19.96 2.21 -1.09
C MET A 189 -18.62 2.87 -0.78
N ASN A 190 -17.66 2.77 -1.70
CA ASN A 190 -16.29 3.27 -1.56
C ASN A 190 -16.12 4.52 -2.43
#